data_AF-A0A925N2K8-F1
#
_entry.id   AF-A0A925N2K8-F1
#
_cell.length_a   1.000
_cell.length_b   1.000
_cell.length_c   1.000
_cell.angle_alpha   90.00
_cell.angle_beta   90.00
_cell.angle_gamma   90.00
#
_symmetry.space_group_name_H-M   'P 1'
#
loop_
_entity.id
_entity.type
_entity.pdbx_description
1 polymer ?
#
loop_
_entity_poly.entity_id
_entity_poly.type
_entity_poly.pdbx_seq_one_letter_code
_entity_poly.pdbx_strand_id
1 'polypeptide(L)'
;RQLAPELFEYNRQGAWNGHIPVTAINSAILVFAAVLLGVDQVVFSNERSASYGSLIEGTGEVNHQWSKSWAFERAFSDYVRREIAADLQYYSLLRPLSELAVARQFAKSDRYDAHFSSCNRNFHLLGERPVNRWCGVCPKCHFVFLALAPFMPKPRLVGIFGRNLLDDIAQLAGYDALLEYQDHKPFECVGEGKESRAAMAVLASRPEWREDAIVERFRREIAPQLGGDELAVAPLLVIDDEHGIPPAVWDKLRAHLAT
;
A
#
# COMPACT_ATOMS: atom_id res chain seq x y z
N ARG A 1 -17.45 -17.88 10.00
CA ARG A 1 -17.22 -18.64 8.75
C ARG A 1 -16.07 -19.61 9.01
N GLN A 2 -16.19 -20.87 8.60
CA GLN A 2 -15.10 -21.85 8.65
C GLN A 2 -14.72 -22.20 7.21
N LEU A 3 -13.43 -22.35 6.93
CA LEU A 3 -12.97 -22.85 5.64
C LEU A 3 -13.27 -24.36 5.57
N ALA A 4 -13.60 -24.83 4.38
CA ALA A 4 -13.84 -26.25 4.12
C ALA A 4 -12.57 -27.05 4.49
N PRO A 5 -12.64 -28.03 5.42
CA PRO A 5 -11.48 -28.83 5.85
C PRO A 5 -10.72 -29.48 4.69
N GLU A 6 -11.43 -29.79 3.60
CA GLU A 6 -10.94 -30.40 2.37
C GLU A 6 -9.86 -29.54 1.70
N LEU A 7 -9.95 -28.20 1.79
CA LEU A 7 -8.91 -27.30 1.25
C LEU A 7 -7.55 -27.55 1.90
N PHE A 8 -7.54 -27.80 3.22
CA PHE A 8 -6.29 -28.11 3.94
C PHE A 8 -5.77 -29.50 3.59
N GLU A 9 -6.67 -30.45 3.34
CA GLU A 9 -6.31 -31.79 2.90
C GLU A 9 -5.71 -31.77 1.50
N TYR A 10 -6.30 -31.04 0.55
CA TYR A 10 -5.74 -30.88 -0.79
C TYR A 10 -4.35 -30.22 -0.76
N ASN A 11 -4.14 -29.21 0.08
CA ASN A 11 -2.81 -28.63 0.26
C ASN A 11 -1.79 -29.65 0.80
N ARG A 12 -2.18 -30.50 1.76
CA ARG A 12 -1.34 -31.61 2.25
C ARG A 12 -1.05 -32.63 1.15
N GLN A 13 -1.97 -32.83 0.21
CA GLN A 13 -1.83 -33.72 -0.95
C GLN A 13 -1.04 -33.08 -2.11
N GLY A 14 -0.51 -31.86 -1.94
CA GLY A 14 0.34 -31.20 -2.94
C GLY A 14 -0.40 -30.30 -3.93
N ALA A 15 -1.68 -29.98 -3.68
CA ALA A 15 -2.38 -28.97 -4.47
C ALA A 15 -1.67 -27.62 -4.38
N TRP A 16 -1.67 -26.88 -5.48
CA TRP A 16 -1.06 -25.54 -5.53
C TRP A 16 -1.86 -24.55 -4.67
N ASN A 17 -1.21 -24.03 -3.65
CA ASN A 17 -1.75 -23.01 -2.77
C ASN A 17 -1.25 -21.62 -3.20
N GLY A 18 -1.68 -21.19 -4.39
CA GLY A 18 -1.26 -19.95 -5.02
C GLY A 18 -2.02 -18.71 -4.56
N HIS A 19 -1.69 -17.57 -5.17
CA HIS A 19 -2.38 -16.31 -4.94
C HIS A 19 -3.88 -16.41 -5.27
N ILE A 20 -4.73 -15.96 -4.34
CA ILE A 20 -6.17 -15.80 -4.59
C ILE A 20 -6.39 -14.34 -5.02
N PRO A 21 -6.94 -14.07 -6.22
CA PRO A 21 -7.15 -12.71 -6.72
C PRO A 21 -8.38 -12.05 -6.04
N VAL A 22 -8.26 -11.81 -4.73
CA VAL A 22 -9.35 -11.32 -3.87
C VAL A 22 -9.94 -10.02 -4.39
N THR A 23 -9.13 -9.10 -4.91
CA THR A 23 -9.64 -7.85 -5.49
C THR A 23 -10.55 -8.16 -6.68
N ALA A 24 -10.13 -8.99 -7.64
CA ALA A 24 -10.96 -9.33 -8.80
C ALA A 24 -12.27 -10.03 -8.41
N ILE A 25 -12.22 -10.93 -7.42
CA ILE A 25 -13.43 -11.59 -6.87
C ILE A 25 -14.37 -10.55 -6.27
N ASN A 26 -13.85 -9.64 -5.45
CA ASN A 26 -14.64 -8.56 -4.86
C ASN A 26 -15.19 -7.61 -5.94
N SER A 27 -14.42 -7.32 -6.99
CA SER A 27 -14.86 -6.52 -8.13
C SER A 27 -16.10 -7.13 -8.79
N ALA A 28 -16.07 -8.43 -9.10
CA ALA A 28 -17.21 -9.13 -9.68
C ALA A 28 -18.43 -9.17 -8.74
N ILE A 29 -18.22 -9.43 -7.45
CA ILE A 29 -19.29 -9.41 -6.44
C ILE A 29 -19.92 -8.02 -6.32
N LEU A 30 -19.12 -6.96 -6.32
CA LEU A 30 -19.61 -5.59 -6.20
C LEU A 30 -20.33 -5.13 -7.47
N VAL A 31 -19.88 -5.54 -8.66
CA VAL A 31 -20.60 -5.30 -9.92
C VAL A 31 -21.96 -5.99 -9.89
N PHE A 32 -22.01 -7.26 -9.47
CA PHE A 32 -23.27 -7.98 -9.31
C PHE A 32 -24.21 -7.28 -8.31
N ALA A 33 -23.69 -6.88 -7.15
CA ALA A 33 -24.45 -6.15 -6.14
C ALA A 33 -24.95 -4.79 -6.68
N ALA A 34 -24.13 -4.08 -7.46
CA ALA A 34 -24.50 -2.79 -8.03
C ALA A 34 -25.71 -2.91 -8.96
N VAL A 35 -25.69 -3.90 -9.85
CA VAL A 35 -26.80 -4.21 -10.75
C VAL A 35 -28.07 -4.57 -9.97
N LEU A 36 -27.97 -5.43 -8.95
CA LEU A 36 -29.13 -5.83 -8.15
C LEU A 36 -29.74 -4.69 -7.34
N LEU A 37 -28.90 -3.78 -6.84
CA LEU A 37 -29.32 -2.66 -6.01
C LEU A 37 -29.72 -1.42 -6.82
N GLY A 38 -29.51 -1.44 -8.15
CA GLY A 38 -29.78 -0.31 -9.02
C GLY A 38 -28.87 0.89 -8.76
N VAL A 39 -27.62 0.65 -8.36
CA VAL A 39 -26.59 1.70 -8.22
C VAL A 39 -25.61 1.64 -9.39
N ASP A 40 -25.10 2.81 -9.77
CA ASP A 40 -24.34 3.00 -11.01
C ASP A 40 -22.82 3.02 -10.82
N GLN A 41 -22.33 2.76 -9.60
CA GLN A 41 -20.92 2.93 -9.25
C GLN A 41 -20.39 1.83 -8.33
N VAL A 42 -19.25 1.26 -8.74
CA VAL A 42 -18.39 0.42 -7.90
C VAL A 42 -17.07 1.15 -7.71
N VAL A 43 -16.75 1.46 -6.45
CA VAL A 43 -15.62 2.32 -6.09
C VAL A 43 -14.63 1.57 -5.21
N PHE A 44 -13.37 1.54 -5.62
CA PHE A 44 -12.24 1.01 -4.85
C PHE A 44 -11.30 2.13 -4.38
N SER A 45 -10.31 1.76 -3.57
CA SER A 45 -9.25 2.64 -3.08
C SER A 45 -7.87 2.15 -3.47
N ASN A 46 -7.71 1.53 -4.64
CA ASN A 46 -6.39 1.16 -5.14
C ASN A 46 -5.66 2.39 -5.67
N GLU A 47 -4.40 2.53 -5.27
CA GLU A 47 -3.52 3.65 -5.58
C GLU A 47 -2.57 3.34 -6.75
N ARG A 48 -1.88 4.35 -7.28
CA ARG A 48 -0.93 4.22 -8.40
C ARG A 48 0.14 3.17 -8.13
N SER A 49 0.70 3.16 -6.92
CA SER A 49 1.76 2.25 -6.51
C SER A 49 1.32 0.77 -6.52
N ALA A 50 0.01 0.48 -6.46
CA ALA A 50 -0.51 -0.89 -6.60
C ALA A 50 -0.27 -1.51 -7.99
N SER A 51 0.07 -0.69 -8.99
CA SER A 51 0.44 -1.18 -10.33
C SER A 51 1.86 -1.75 -10.38
N TYR A 52 2.74 -1.40 -9.44
CA TYR A 52 4.15 -1.82 -9.42
C TYR A 52 4.32 -3.24 -8.85
N GLY A 53 4.96 -4.11 -9.62
CA GLY A 53 5.35 -5.47 -9.22
C GLY A 53 6.79 -5.58 -8.72
N SER A 54 7.12 -6.72 -8.12
CA SER A 54 8.50 -7.05 -7.73
C SER A 54 9.24 -7.66 -8.92
N LEU A 55 10.51 -7.30 -9.11
CA LEU A 55 11.37 -7.98 -10.08
C LEU A 55 11.79 -9.34 -9.52
N ILE A 56 11.45 -10.41 -10.24
CA ILE A 56 11.80 -11.78 -9.88
C ILE A 56 12.73 -12.34 -10.96
N GLU A 57 13.87 -12.89 -10.52
CA GLU A 57 14.87 -13.49 -11.41
C GLU A 57 14.23 -14.60 -12.27
N GLY A 58 14.46 -14.54 -13.58
CA GLY A 58 13.95 -15.51 -14.55
C GLY A 58 12.49 -15.31 -14.98
N THR A 59 11.70 -14.47 -14.32
CA THR A 59 10.28 -14.22 -14.70
C THR A 59 9.99 -12.76 -15.06
N GLY A 60 10.86 -11.83 -14.69
CA GLY A 60 10.65 -10.40 -14.90
C GLY A 60 9.82 -9.76 -13.79
N GLU A 61 9.05 -8.74 -14.11
CA GLU A 61 8.18 -8.07 -13.13
C GLU A 61 6.94 -8.93 -12.83
N VAL A 62 6.73 -9.22 -11.54
CA VAL A 62 5.55 -9.94 -11.04
C VAL A 62 4.79 -9.07 -10.05
N ASN A 63 3.61 -8.60 -10.46
CA ASN A 63 2.68 -7.92 -9.57
C ASN A 63 1.83 -8.94 -8.80
N HIS A 64 2.19 -9.16 -7.54
CA HIS A 64 1.53 -10.12 -6.64
C HIS A 64 0.04 -9.83 -6.39
N GLN A 65 -0.43 -8.60 -6.66
CA GLN A 65 -1.83 -8.21 -6.61
C GLN A 65 -2.23 -7.48 -7.89
N TRP A 66 -1.95 -8.09 -9.05
CA TRP A 66 -2.26 -7.51 -10.36
C TRP A 66 -3.70 -7.01 -10.50
N SER A 67 -4.66 -7.63 -9.80
CA SER A 67 -6.06 -7.18 -9.75
C SER A 67 -6.29 -5.82 -9.06
N LYS A 68 -5.25 -5.18 -8.52
CA LYS A 68 -5.24 -3.79 -8.05
C LYS A 68 -4.57 -2.82 -9.02
N SER A 69 -3.94 -3.32 -10.09
CA SER A 69 -3.24 -2.49 -11.06
C SER A 69 -4.20 -1.66 -11.91
N TRP A 70 -3.69 -0.60 -12.51
CA TRP A 70 -4.42 0.17 -13.51
C TRP A 70 -4.79 -0.68 -14.74
N ALA A 71 -3.90 -1.57 -15.17
CA ALA A 71 -4.16 -2.46 -16.31
C ALA A 71 -5.41 -3.33 -16.08
N PHE A 72 -5.56 -3.90 -14.89
CA PHE A 72 -6.77 -4.64 -14.52
C PHE A 72 -7.99 -3.73 -14.43
N GLU A 73 -7.88 -2.60 -13.71
CA GLU A 73 -9.00 -1.67 -13.52
C GLU A 73 -9.59 -1.20 -14.85
N ARG A 74 -8.73 -0.80 -15.80
CA ARG A 74 -9.14 -0.39 -17.14
C ARG A 74 -9.82 -1.53 -17.90
N ALA A 75 -9.19 -2.70 -17.98
CA ALA A 75 -9.72 -3.84 -18.71
C ALA A 75 -11.05 -4.34 -18.14
N PHE A 76 -11.18 -4.38 -16.81
CA PHE A 76 -12.40 -4.81 -16.14
C PHE A 76 -13.51 -3.76 -16.29
N SER A 77 -13.22 -2.47 -16.14
CA SER A 77 -14.18 -1.38 -16.37
C SER A 77 -14.71 -1.38 -17.82
N ASP A 78 -13.84 -1.62 -18.80
CA ASP A 78 -14.24 -1.76 -20.21
C ASP A 78 -15.14 -2.97 -20.44
N TYR A 79 -14.84 -4.10 -19.80
CA TYR A 79 -15.68 -5.30 -19.88
C TYR A 79 -17.06 -5.06 -19.25
N VAL A 80 -17.11 -4.47 -18.05
CA VAL A 80 -18.36 -4.15 -17.35
C VAL A 80 -19.26 -3.26 -18.22
N ARG A 81 -18.70 -2.19 -18.78
CA ARG A 81 -19.47 -1.26 -19.63
C ARG A 81 -19.95 -1.89 -20.92
N ARG A 82 -19.19 -2.81 -21.51
CA ARG A 82 -19.54 -3.43 -22.80
C ARG A 82 -20.53 -4.59 -22.65
N GLU A 83 -20.34 -5.44 -21.65
CA GLU A 83 -21.00 -6.74 -21.57
C GLU A 83 -22.05 -6.84 -20.44
N ILE A 84 -22.00 -5.94 -19.44
CA ILE A 84 -22.85 -6.03 -18.25
C ILE A 84 -23.82 -4.86 -18.18
N ALA A 85 -23.32 -3.64 -18.02
CA ALA A 85 -24.14 -2.44 -17.87
C ALA A 85 -23.35 -1.20 -18.33
N ALA A 86 -23.80 -0.55 -19.40
CA ALA A 86 -23.08 0.54 -20.05
C ALA A 86 -22.96 1.81 -19.19
N ASP A 87 -23.88 1.99 -18.25
CA ASP A 87 -23.93 3.10 -17.30
C ASP A 87 -23.18 2.82 -15.99
N LEU A 88 -22.80 1.57 -15.70
CA LEU A 88 -22.08 1.18 -14.49
C LEU A 88 -20.60 1.56 -14.56
N GLN A 89 -20.17 2.44 -13.65
CA GLN A 89 -18.79 2.89 -13.53
C GLN A 89 -18.01 2.03 -12.52
N TYR A 90 -16.83 1.57 -12.91
CA TYR A 90 -15.88 0.86 -12.05
C TYR A 90 -14.55 1.62 -12.03
N TYR A 91 -14.10 2.09 -10.86
CA TYR A 91 -12.89 2.88 -10.72
C TYR A 91 -12.32 2.87 -9.28
N SER A 92 -11.07 3.28 -9.12
CA SER A 92 -10.47 3.53 -7.79
C SER A 92 -10.28 5.03 -7.52
N LEU A 93 -10.76 5.54 -6.37
CA LEU A 93 -10.61 6.95 -5.99
C LEU A 93 -9.15 7.35 -5.74
N LEU A 94 -8.32 6.43 -5.25
CA LEU A 94 -6.92 6.71 -4.94
C LEU A 94 -5.99 6.48 -6.13
N ARG A 95 -6.49 6.04 -7.29
CA ARG A 95 -5.67 5.74 -8.48
C ARG A 95 -4.67 6.84 -8.83
N PRO A 96 -5.02 8.14 -8.76
CA PRO A 96 -4.09 9.25 -9.05
C PRO A 96 -2.92 9.40 -8.08
N LEU A 97 -2.95 8.75 -6.91
CA LEU A 97 -2.02 8.98 -5.82
C LEU A 97 -1.00 7.85 -5.72
N SER A 98 0.25 8.18 -5.38
CA SER A 98 1.18 7.19 -4.83
C SER A 98 0.79 6.80 -3.39
N GLU A 99 1.35 5.72 -2.86
CA GLU A 99 1.21 5.38 -1.44
C GLU A 99 1.68 6.52 -0.52
N LEU A 100 2.79 7.21 -0.81
CA LEU A 100 3.23 8.37 -0.04
C LEU A 100 2.23 9.54 -0.10
N ALA A 101 1.61 9.78 -1.26
CA ALA A 101 0.60 10.82 -1.40
C ALA A 101 -0.65 10.46 -0.59
N VAL A 102 -1.05 9.18 -0.56
CA VAL A 102 -2.12 8.68 0.30
C VAL A 102 -1.76 8.87 1.78
N ALA A 103 -0.55 8.48 2.18
CA ALA A 103 -0.05 8.64 3.55
C ALA A 103 -0.09 10.11 4.01
N ARG A 104 0.29 11.05 3.14
CA ARG A 104 0.17 12.49 3.39
C ARG A 104 -1.27 12.93 3.63
N GLN A 105 -2.23 12.46 2.82
CA GLN A 105 -3.64 12.81 3.00
C GLN A 105 -4.19 12.20 4.29
N PHE A 106 -3.86 10.94 4.59
CA PHE A 106 -4.27 10.26 5.82
C PHE A 106 -3.78 11.00 7.07
N ALA A 107 -2.54 11.50 7.04
CA ALA A 107 -1.93 12.19 8.17
C ALA A 107 -2.63 13.50 8.58
N LYS A 108 -3.47 14.10 7.72
CA LYS A 108 -4.23 15.32 8.01
C LYS A 108 -5.34 15.14 9.07
N SER A 109 -5.71 13.90 9.38
CA SER A 109 -6.77 13.59 10.34
C SER A 109 -6.27 12.58 11.37
N ASP A 110 -6.65 12.76 12.63
CA ASP A 110 -6.39 11.85 13.76
C ASP A 110 -7.58 10.92 14.07
N ARG A 111 -8.71 11.11 13.36
CA ARG A 111 -9.97 10.39 13.57
C ARG A 111 -9.82 8.87 13.61
N TYR A 112 -8.84 8.33 12.88
CA TYR A 112 -8.69 6.89 12.69
C TYR A 112 -7.53 6.28 13.45
N ASP A 113 -6.76 7.05 14.24
CA ASP A 113 -5.51 6.60 14.87
C ASP A 113 -5.69 5.31 15.70
N ALA A 114 -6.83 5.14 16.37
CA ALA A 114 -7.15 3.96 17.18
C ALA A 114 -7.75 2.77 16.41
N HIS A 115 -8.05 2.94 15.12
CA HIS A 115 -8.90 2.03 14.35
C HIS A 115 -8.20 1.38 13.16
N PHE A 116 -7.23 2.04 12.54
CA PHE A 116 -6.58 1.53 11.34
C PHE A 116 -5.46 0.52 11.64
N SER A 117 -5.28 -0.46 10.74
CA SER A 117 -4.09 -1.31 10.70
C SER A 117 -3.99 -2.02 9.36
N SER A 118 -2.77 -2.08 8.82
CA SER A 118 -2.42 -2.89 7.65
C SER A 118 -1.49 -4.05 8.02
N CYS A 119 -1.29 -4.31 9.31
CA CYS A 119 -0.35 -5.32 9.80
C CYS A 119 -0.73 -6.73 9.34
N ASN A 120 0.23 -7.45 8.75
CA ASN A 120 0.06 -8.83 8.26
C ASN A 120 -0.33 -9.83 9.36
N ARG A 121 -0.02 -9.50 10.62
CA ARG A 121 -0.30 -10.35 11.79
C ARG A 121 -1.54 -9.92 12.56
N ASN A 122 -2.28 -8.91 12.10
CA ASN A 122 -3.46 -8.43 12.81
C ASN A 122 -4.67 -9.39 12.67
N PHE A 123 -4.66 -10.24 11.65
CA PHE A 123 -5.72 -11.20 11.38
C PHE A 123 -5.16 -12.61 11.29
N HIS A 124 -5.48 -13.45 12.27
CA HIS A 124 -5.16 -14.87 12.24
C HIS A 124 -6.43 -15.67 11.91
N LEU A 125 -6.32 -16.63 10.98
CA LEU A 125 -7.41 -17.57 10.67
C LEU A 125 -7.70 -18.51 11.84
N LEU A 126 -6.68 -18.84 12.63
CA LEU A 126 -6.73 -19.71 13.80
C LEU A 126 -5.87 -19.10 14.92
N GLY A 127 -6.29 -19.26 16.18
CA GLY A 127 -5.57 -18.77 17.36
C GLY A 127 -6.12 -17.48 17.97
N GLU A 128 -5.47 -17.00 19.02
CA GLU A 128 -5.88 -15.79 19.74
C GLU A 128 -5.68 -14.53 18.90
N ARG A 129 -6.60 -13.58 19.06
CA ARG A 129 -6.48 -12.27 18.40
C ARG A 129 -5.35 -11.48 19.07
N PRO A 130 -4.45 -10.86 18.30
CA PRO A 130 -3.40 -10.04 18.86
C PRO A 130 -3.96 -8.92 19.75
N VAL A 131 -3.33 -8.69 20.90
CA VAL A 131 -3.67 -7.57 21.79
C VAL A 131 -3.33 -6.22 21.12
N ASN A 132 -2.23 -6.19 20.35
CA ASN A 132 -1.77 -5.01 19.62
C ASN A 132 -2.11 -5.11 18.13
N ARG A 133 -2.66 -4.04 17.56
CA ARG A 133 -3.00 -3.96 16.13
C ARG A 133 -1.78 -3.96 15.21
N TRP A 134 -0.62 -3.54 15.74
CA TRP A 134 0.65 -3.44 15.03
C TRP A 134 1.67 -4.36 15.68
N CYS A 135 2.22 -5.33 14.93
CA CYS A 135 3.26 -6.21 15.45
C CYS A 135 4.64 -5.55 15.45
N GLY A 136 4.80 -4.47 14.70
CA GLY A 136 6.04 -3.71 14.59
C GLY A 136 7.19 -4.41 13.85
N VAL A 137 7.01 -5.63 13.34
CA VAL A 137 8.09 -6.45 12.76
C VAL A 137 7.82 -6.96 11.35
N CYS A 138 6.59 -6.80 10.83
CA CYS A 138 6.28 -7.23 9.46
C CYS A 138 6.50 -6.11 8.44
N PRO A 139 6.71 -6.43 7.15
CA PRO A 139 6.95 -5.43 6.10
C PRO A 139 5.90 -4.33 6.04
N LYS A 140 4.62 -4.66 6.28
CA LYS A 140 3.53 -3.67 6.36
C LYS A 140 3.67 -2.71 7.53
N CYS A 141 4.16 -3.16 8.69
CA CYS A 141 4.41 -2.27 9.82
C CYS A 141 5.55 -1.30 9.49
N HIS A 142 6.66 -1.81 8.94
CA HIS A 142 7.81 -0.99 8.54
C HIS A 142 7.40 0.06 7.50
N PHE A 143 6.69 -0.37 6.45
CA PHE A 143 6.30 0.53 5.37
C PHE A 143 5.32 1.60 5.84
N VAL A 144 4.25 1.24 6.57
CA VAL A 144 3.28 2.24 7.03
C VAL A 144 3.91 3.22 8.02
N PHE A 145 4.81 2.75 8.91
CA PHE A 145 5.56 3.64 9.79
C PHE A 145 6.39 4.64 8.99
N LEU A 146 7.17 4.15 8.01
CA LEU A 146 8.01 5.00 7.16
C LEU A 146 7.20 5.96 6.29
N ALA A 147 6.11 5.52 5.68
CA ALA A 147 5.29 6.33 4.80
C ALA A 147 4.59 7.48 5.55
N LEU A 148 4.23 7.28 6.82
CA LEU A 148 3.57 8.28 7.65
C LEU A 148 4.55 9.24 8.35
N ALA A 149 5.78 8.80 8.66
CA ALA A 149 6.76 9.58 9.41
C ALA A 149 7.07 10.97 8.83
N PRO A 150 7.14 11.18 7.49
CA PRO A 150 7.31 12.50 6.91
C PRO A 150 6.13 13.46 7.15
N PHE A 151 4.94 12.95 7.47
CA PHE A 151 3.71 13.74 7.50
C PHE A 151 3.05 13.80 8.88
N MET A 152 3.56 13.04 9.85
CA MET A 152 3.04 13.00 11.22
C MET A 152 4.08 13.47 12.25
N PRO A 153 3.65 14.16 13.32
CA PRO A 153 4.49 14.37 14.48
C PRO A 153 4.99 13.04 15.07
N LYS A 154 6.28 12.93 15.36
CA LYS A 154 6.89 11.71 15.92
C LYS A 154 6.13 11.13 17.14
N PRO A 155 5.71 11.93 18.15
CA PRO A 155 4.97 11.38 19.29
C PRO A 155 3.64 10.72 18.91
N ARG A 156 2.92 11.27 17.92
CA ARG A 156 1.67 10.70 17.42
C ARG A 156 1.92 9.34 16.76
N LEU A 157 2.90 9.29 15.84
CA LEU A 157 3.22 8.05 15.11
C LEU A 157 3.72 6.95 16.06
N VAL A 158 4.63 7.29 16.98
CA VAL A 158 5.11 6.34 18.00
C VAL A 158 3.96 5.88 18.90
N GLY A 159 3.02 6.76 19.25
CA GLY A 159 1.82 6.41 20.01
C GLY A 159 0.91 5.40 19.31
N ILE A 160 0.71 5.54 17.99
CA ILE A 160 -0.09 4.60 17.18
C ILE A 160 0.53 3.19 17.16
N PHE A 161 1.85 3.11 17.01
CA PHE A 161 2.58 1.84 16.90
C PHE A 161 3.02 1.26 18.25
N GLY A 162 3.00 2.07 19.32
CA GLY A 162 3.48 1.73 20.65
C GLY A 162 5.01 1.73 20.82
N ARG A 163 5.77 1.97 19.74
CA ARG A 163 7.24 2.04 19.76
C ARG A 163 7.80 2.76 18.53
N ASN A 164 9.03 3.25 18.62
CA ASN A 164 9.74 3.83 17.48
C ASN A 164 10.41 2.71 16.66
N LEU A 165 9.91 2.45 15.45
CA LEU A 165 10.48 1.40 14.60
C LEU A 165 11.77 1.84 13.90
N LEU A 166 12.03 3.15 13.78
CA LEU A 166 13.23 3.67 13.12
C LEU A 166 14.45 3.75 14.05
N ASP A 167 14.23 3.56 15.35
CA ASP A 167 15.27 3.55 16.39
C ASP A 167 15.48 2.15 17.00
N ASP A 168 15.04 1.11 16.29
CA ASP A 168 15.22 -0.30 16.67
C ASP A 168 16.05 -1.01 15.60
N ILE A 169 17.35 -1.20 15.85
CA ILE A 169 18.28 -1.87 14.93
C ILE A 169 17.85 -3.29 14.55
N ALA A 170 17.03 -3.96 15.37
CA ALA A 170 16.49 -5.28 14.98
C ALA A 170 15.56 -5.20 13.75
N GLN A 171 15.08 -4.01 13.39
CA GLN A 171 14.26 -3.78 12.19
C GLN A 171 15.06 -3.44 10.93
N LEU A 172 16.40 -3.31 11.02
CA LEU A 172 17.26 -2.81 9.94
C LEU A 172 17.06 -3.57 8.62
N ALA A 173 17.08 -4.90 8.65
CA ALA A 173 16.90 -5.73 7.45
C ALA A 173 15.54 -5.47 6.76
N GLY A 174 14.49 -5.20 7.54
CA GLY A 174 13.17 -4.88 6.99
C GLY A 174 13.17 -3.55 6.23
N TYR A 175 13.90 -2.55 6.71
CA TYR A 175 14.02 -1.27 6.01
C TYR A 175 14.97 -1.35 4.81
N ASP A 176 16.05 -2.13 4.86
CA ASP A 176 16.93 -2.35 3.71
C ASP A 176 16.15 -2.97 2.53
N ALA A 177 15.28 -3.95 2.81
CA ALA A 177 14.38 -4.53 1.81
C ALA A 177 13.38 -3.51 1.25
N LEU A 178 12.82 -2.63 2.08
CA LEU A 178 11.92 -1.55 1.61
C LEU A 178 12.64 -0.50 0.77
N LEU A 179 13.92 -0.27 1.01
CA LEU A 179 14.77 0.65 0.25
C LEU A 179 15.32 0.03 -1.03
N GLU A 180 15.15 -1.29 -1.22
CA GLU A 180 15.80 -2.09 -2.26
C GLU A 180 17.33 -1.96 -2.22
N TYR A 181 17.87 -1.85 -1.00
CA TYR A 181 19.30 -1.71 -0.78
C TYR A 181 19.92 -3.08 -0.52
N GLN A 182 20.61 -3.62 -1.53
CA GLN A 182 21.22 -4.97 -1.51
C GLN A 182 20.22 -6.11 -1.28
N ASP A 183 18.93 -5.80 -1.38
CA ASP A 183 17.82 -6.73 -1.24
C ASP A 183 16.68 -6.26 -2.15
N HIS A 184 15.61 -7.05 -2.23
CA HIS A 184 14.47 -6.81 -3.08
C HIS A 184 13.24 -6.42 -2.26
N LYS A 185 12.34 -5.65 -2.89
CA LYS A 185 11.04 -5.32 -2.30
C LYS A 185 10.34 -6.61 -1.85
N PRO A 186 9.87 -6.68 -0.58
CA PRO A 186 9.11 -7.82 -0.10
C PRO A 186 7.91 -8.11 -1.02
N PHE A 187 7.58 -9.39 -1.22
CA PHE A 187 6.43 -9.81 -2.02
C PHE A 187 5.10 -9.57 -1.28
N GLU A 188 4.85 -8.31 -0.96
CA GLU A 188 3.81 -7.77 -0.09
C GLU A 188 3.30 -6.44 -0.66
N CYS A 189 2.10 -6.01 -0.26
CA CYS A 189 1.54 -4.71 -0.66
C CYS A 189 2.20 -3.52 0.07
N VAL A 190 3.49 -3.35 -0.09
CA VAL A 190 4.21 -2.15 0.37
C VAL A 190 4.46 -1.23 -0.82
N GLY A 191 4.76 0.05 -0.58
CA GLY A 191 5.06 1.01 -1.65
C GLY A 191 6.35 0.68 -2.40
N GLU A 192 6.70 1.52 -3.36
CA GLU A 192 7.89 1.32 -4.20
C GLU A 192 9.19 1.66 -3.44
N GLY A 193 10.32 1.06 -3.85
CA GLY A 193 11.61 1.37 -3.22
C GLY A 193 11.97 2.86 -3.27
N LYS A 194 11.66 3.53 -4.38
CA LYS A 194 11.82 4.99 -4.53
C LYS A 194 11.01 5.79 -3.50
N GLU A 195 9.83 5.30 -3.10
CA GLU A 195 9.01 5.94 -2.07
C GLU A 195 9.67 5.81 -0.70
N SER A 196 10.16 4.61 -0.36
CA SER A 196 10.90 4.40 0.88
C SER A 196 12.18 5.25 0.95
N ARG A 197 12.94 5.34 -0.15
CA ARG A 197 14.18 6.13 -0.23
C ARG A 197 13.90 7.63 -0.06
N ALA A 198 12.90 8.16 -0.75
CA ALA A 198 12.48 9.55 -0.60
C ALA A 198 11.95 9.86 0.81
N ALA A 199 11.19 8.95 1.42
CA ALA A 199 10.72 9.10 2.80
C ALA A 199 11.91 9.15 3.78
N MET A 200 12.86 8.21 3.70
CA MET A 200 14.08 8.22 4.52
C MET A 200 14.89 9.51 4.32
N ALA A 201 15.01 10.00 3.08
CA ALA A 201 15.69 11.26 2.78
C ALA A 201 15.05 12.46 3.50
N VAL A 202 13.72 12.53 3.53
CA VAL A 202 13.00 13.56 4.29
C VAL A 202 13.33 13.45 5.79
N LEU A 203 13.30 12.23 6.36
CA LEU A 203 13.59 12.01 7.78
C LEU A 203 15.05 12.36 8.14
N ALA A 204 16.00 12.05 7.25
CA ALA A 204 17.42 12.36 7.44
C ALA A 204 17.71 13.86 7.54
N SER A 205 16.82 14.72 7.03
CA SER A 205 16.92 16.18 7.14
C SER A 205 16.25 16.76 8.40
N ARG A 206 15.49 15.95 9.15
CA ARG A 206 14.64 16.42 10.26
C ARG A 206 15.29 16.15 11.62
N PRO A 207 15.50 17.17 12.47
CA PRO A 207 16.15 17.00 13.78
C PRO A 207 15.51 15.93 14.67
N GLU A 208 14.19 15.79 14.63
CA GLU A 208 13.45 14.83 15.45
C GLU A 208 13.59 13.36 15.00
N TRP A 209 14.09 13.11 13.78
CA TRP A 209 14.23 11.78 13.19
C TRP A 209 15.67 11.40 12.85
N ARG A 210 16.52 12.36 12.49
CA ARG A 210 17.85 12.11 11.91
C ARG A 210 18.81 11.30 12.79
N GLU A 211 18.60 11.34 14.11
CA GLU A 211 19.43 10.61 15.08
C GLU A 211 18.88 9.20 15.38
N ASP A 212 17.69 8.84 14.89
CA ASP A 212 17.17 7.49 15.05
C ASP A 212 18.06 6.52 14.28
N ALA A 213 18.41 5.40 14.92
CA ALA A 213 19.51 4.54 14.50
C ALA A 213 19.49 4.13 13.01
N ILE A 214 18.31 3.83 12.46
CA ILE A 214 18.15 3.43 11.05
C ILE A 214 18.23 4.63 10.11
N VAL A 215 17.69 5.80 10.50
CA VAL A 215 17.74 7.03 9.70
C VAL A 215 19.17 7.56 9.61
N GLU A 216 19.90 7.55 10.74
CA GLU A 216 21.30 7.96 10.78
C GLU A 216 22.17 7.06 9.90
N ARG A 217 21.94 5.74 9.95
CA ARG A 217 22.62 4.79 9.05
C ARG A 217 22.29 5.10 7.59
N PHE A 218 21.02 5.25 7.24
CA PHE A 218 20.62 5.60 5.87
C PHE A 218 21.36 6.86 5.39
N ARG A 219 21.38 7.92 6.20
CA ARG A 219 22.02 9.20 5.87
C ARG A 219 23.53 9.05 5.63
N ARG A 220 24.21 8.19 6.39
CA ARG A 220 25.66 8.01 6.32
C ARG A 220 26.11 7.02 5.25
N GLU A 221 25.37 5.93 5.09
CA GLU A 221 25.81 4.80 4.28
C GLU A 221 25.08 4.74 2.94
N ILE A 222 23.77 4.98 2.91
CA ILE A 222 22.93 4.69 1.74
C ILE A 222 22.70 5.95 0.90
N ALA A 223 22.28 7.06 1.51
CA ALA A 223 21.96 8.31 0.82
C ALA A 223 23.09 8.82 -0.11
N PRO A 224 24.39 8.75 0.26
CA PRO A 224 25.47 9.19 -0.63
C PRO A 224 25.65 8.36 -1.91
N GLN A 225 25.04 7.17 -1.98
CA GLN A 225 25.12 6.27 -3.13
C GLN A 225 23.98 6.49 -4.14
N LEU A 226 22.99 7.32 -3.82
CA LEU A 226 21.76 7.48 -4.59
C LEU A 226 21.76 8.79 -5.40
N GLY A 227 21.06 8.78 -6.54
CA GLY A 227 20.79 9.99 -7.32
C GLY A 227 19.87 10.96 -6.57
N GLY A 228 20.01 12.27 -6.79
CA GLY A 228 19.18 13.28 -6.10
C GLY A 228 17.69 13.17 -6.43
N ASP A 229 17.38 12.71 -7.63
CA ASP A 229 16.06 12.35 -8.14
C ASP A 229 15.43 11.17 -7.39
N GLU A 230 16.21 10.20 -6.92
CA GLU A 230 15.72 9.09 -6.08
C GLU A 230 15.38 9.52 -4.65
N LEU A 231 15.96 10.64 -4.19
CA LEU A 231 15.73 11.18 -2.85
C LEU A 231 14.60 12.22 -2.82
N ALA A 232 14.10 12.64 -3.98
CA ALA A 232 13.11 13.70 -4.08
C ALA A 232 11.70 13.21 -3.75
N VAL A 233 11.11 13.72 -2.67
CA VAL A 233 9.73 13.39 -2.28
C VAL A 233 8.68 14.11 -3.15
N ALA A 234 8.97 15.32 -3.63
CA ALA A 234 7.98 16.17 -4.29
C ALA A 234 7.34 15.52 -5.54
N PRO A 235 8.09 14.88 -6.47
CA PRO A 235 7.50 14.19 -7.62
C PRO A 235 6.53 13.06 -7.23
N LEU A 236 6.82 12.35 -6.13
CA LEU A 236 6.00 11.24 -5.66
C LEU A 236 4.66 11.72 -5.10
N LEU A 237 4.55 12.98 -4.70
CA LEU A 237 3.35 13.57 -4.15
C LEU A 237 2.45 14.25 -5.20
N VAL A 238 2.87 14.23 -6.47
CA VAL A 238 2.11 14.76 -7.60
C VAL A 238 1.00 13.78 -7.95
N ILE A 239 -0.19 14.36 -8.14
CA ILE A 239 -1.40 13.68 -8.59
C ILE A 239 -1.22 13.31 -10.07
N ASP A 240 -1.48 12.05 -10.41
CA ASP A 240 -1.50 11.55 -11.78
C ASP A 240 -2.82 11.86 -12.50
N ASP A 241 -2.77 11.97 -13.82
CA ASP A 241 -3.97 12.04 -14.66
C ASP A 241 -4.40 10.65 -15.15
N GLU A 242 -3.60 9.60 -14.94
CA GLU A 242 -3.96 8.22 -15.26
C GLU A 242 -5.00 7.66 -14.26
N HIS A 243 -6.29 7.73 -14.59
CA HIS A 243 -7.37 7.15 -13.77
C HIS A 243 -8.69 6.90 -14.52
N GLY A 244 -9.56 6.08 -13.93
CA GLY A 244 -10.92 5.79 -14.43
C GLY A 244 -12.05 6.61 -13.77
N ILE A 245 -11.72 7.58 -12.91
CA ILE A 245 -12.70 8.35 -12.13
C ILE A 245 -13.60 9.21 -13.05
N PRO A 246 -14.94 9.15 -12.92
CA PRO A 246 -15.86 9.97 -13.71
C PRO A 246 -15.61 11.47 -13.52
N PRO A 247 -15.72 12.32 -14.57
CA PRO A 247 -15.37 13.74 -14.49
C PRO A 247 -16.03 14.50 -13.33
N ALA A 248 -17.34 14.30 -13.11
CA ALA A 248 -18.07 14.97 -12.04
C ALA A 248 -17.59 14.62 -10.62
N VAL A 249 -16.99 13.43 -10.44
CA VAL A 249 -16.36 13.01 -9.19
C VAL A 249 -14.93 13.52 -9.13
N TRP A 250 -14.21 13.47 -10.25
CA TRP A 250 -12.82 13.89 -10.35
C TRP A 250 -12.62 15.36 -9.99
N ASP A 251 -13.46 16.25 -10.52
CA ASP A 251 -13.36 17.70 -10.24
C ASP A 251 -13.43 18.00 -8.73
N LYS A 252 -14.34 17.32 -8.03
CA LYS A 252 -14.51 17.46 -6.57
C LYS A 252 -13.35 16.84 -5.81
N LEU A 253 -12.92 15.64 -6.22
CA LEU A 253 -11.83 14.94 -5.57
C LEU A 253 -10.51 15.71 -5.71
N ARG A 254 -10.18 16.18 -6.92
CA ARG A 254 -8.97 16.94 -7.19
C ARG A 254 -8.91 18.22 -6.36
N ALA A 255 -10.04 18.94 -6.25
CA ALA A 255 -10.14 20.11 -5.39
C ALA A 255 -9.85 19.76 -3.91
N HIS A 256 -10.38 18.64 -3.42
CA HIS A 256 -10.12 18.17 -2.05
C HIS A 256 -8.67 17.70 -1.83
N LEU A 257 -8.05 17.07 -2.82
CA LEU A 257 -6.68 16.59 -2.71
C LEU A 257 -5.64 17.73 -2.78
N ALA A 258 -6.01 18.86 -3.40
CA ALA A 258 -5.17 20.06 -3.51
C ALA A 258 -5.11 20.91 -2.23
N THR A 259 -6.09 20.78 -1.34
CA THR A 259 -6.10 21.36 0.02
C THR A 259 -5.41 20.45 1.00
#